data_AF-A0A355ABB9-F1
#
_entry.id   AF-A0A355ABB9-F1
#
_cell.length_a   1.000
_cell.length_b   1.000
_cell.length_c   1.000
_cell.angle_alpha   90.00
_cell.angle_beta   90.00
_cell.angle_gamma   90.00
#
_symmetry.space_group_name_H-M   'P 1'
#
loop_
_entity.id
_entity.type
_entity.pdbx_description
1 polymer ?
#
loop_
_entity_poly.entity_id
_entity_poly.type
_entity_poly.pdbx_seq_one_letter_code
_entity_poly.pdbx_strand_id
1 'polypeptide(L)'
;TKSVVPTWPEVQNDPVKSYHLNPVYPRQARRRGWEGTVCLQALINKEGKVADAFISASSGFELLDQAALEAVKQWQYQWPPQQPEALNEK
;
A
#
# COMPACT_ATOMS: atom_id res chain seq x y z
N THR A 1 37.73 17.06 -7.96
CA THR A 1 36.46 17.44 -8.61
C THR A 1 35.33 16.66 -7.98
N LYS A 2 34.71 17.20 -6.92
CA LYS A 2 33.54 16.55 -6.30
C LYS A 2 32.31 17.00 -7.07
N SER A 3 31.76 16.10 -7.87
CA SER A 3 30.46 16.29 -8.53
C SER A 3 29.39 16.40 -7.46
N VAL A 4 28.84 17.60 -7.29
CA VAL A 4 27.61 17.80 -6.51
C VAL A 4 26.48 17.38 -7.44
N VAL A 5 25.99 16.15 -7.27
CA VAL A 5 24.69 15.77 -7.82
C VAL A 5 23.65 16.69 -7.18
N PRO A 6 22.81 17.41 -7.94
CA PRO A 6 21.69 18.09 -7.34
C PRO A 6 20.79 17.03 -6.73
N THR A 7 20.77 16.95 -5.40
CA THR A 7 19.76 16.21 -4.66
C THR A 7 18.50 17.06 -4.74
N TRP A 8 17.79 16.97 -5.87
CA TRP A 8 16.39 17.38 -5.89
C TRP A 8 15.74 16.74 -4.67
N PRO A 9 15.01 17.49 -3.82
CA PRO A 9 14.15 16.81 -2.87
C PRO A 9 13.19 16.02 -3.75
N GLU A 10 13.35 14.70 -3.78
CA GLU A 10 12.33 13.81 -4.30
C GLU A 10 11.09 14.16 -3.47
N VAL A 11 10.22 15.02 -4.02
CA VAL A 11 8.95 15.35 -3.38
C VAL A 11 8.12 14.10 -3.52
N GLN A 12 8.37 13.12 -2.65
CA GLN A 12 7.60 11.90 -2.52
C GLN A 12 6.22 12.32 -2.03
N ASN A 13 5.35 12.62 -2.98
CA ASN A 13 3.93 12.83 -2.73
C ASN A 13 3.20 11.50 -2.49
N ASP A 14 3.89 10.39 -2.24
CA ASP A 14 3.23 9.11 -2.02
C ASP A 14 2.45 9.11 -0.70
N PRO A 15 1.23 8.54 -0.69
CA PRO A 15 0.46 8.41 0.53
C PRO A 15 1.20 7.47 1.50
N VAL A 16 1.40 7.93 2.73
CA VAL A 16 2.09 7.16 3.77
C VAL A 16 1.07 6.28 4.48
N LYS A 17 1.40 5.00 4.68
CA LYS A 17 0.53 4.06 5.40
C LYS A 17 0.42 4.48 6.87
N SER A 18 -0.77 4.90 7.30
CA SER A 18 -1.03 5.39 8.66
C SER A 18 -1.55 4.30 9.58
N TYR A 19 -2.39 3.41 9.06
CA TYR A 19 -2.95 2.29 9.81
C TYR A 19 -3.04 1.05 8.93
N HIS A 20 -2.69 -0.10 9.50
CA HIS A 20 -2.87 -1.38 8.83
C HIS A 20 -3.26 -2.48 9.80
N LEU A 21 -4.05 -3.42 9.28
CA LEU A 21 -4.34 -4.68 9.93
C LEU A 21 -3.55 -5.78 9.22
N ASN A 22 -2.98 -6.69 10.01
CA ASN A 22 -2.35 -7.89 9.47
C ASN A 22 -3.42 -8.90 9.06
N PRO A 23 -3.26 -9.59 7.91
CA PRO A 23 -4.22 -10.59 7.47
C PRO A 23 -4.29 -11.76 8.44
N VAL A 24 -5.53 -12.16 8.75
CA VAL A 24 -5.78 -13.29 9.63
C VAL A 24 -5.55 -14.57 8.84
N TYR A 25 -4.56 -15.34 9.25
CA TYR A 25 -4.29 -16.62 8.63
C TYR A 25 -5.44 -17.62 8.87
N PRO A 26 -6.13 -18.11 7.83
CA PRO A 26 -7.30 -18.97 7.99
C PRO A 26 -6.97 -20.29 8.70
N ARG A 27 -7.85 -20.71 9.63
CA ARG A 27 -7.66 -21.97 10.38
C ARG A 27 -7.51 -23.19 9.48
N GLN A 28 -8.23 -23.23 8.35
CA GLN A 28 -8.15 -24.33 7.39
C GLN A 28 -6.78 -24.36 6.70
N ALA A 29 -6.27 -23.21 6.26
CA ALA A 29 -4.95 -23.09 5.65
C ALA A 29 -3.84 -23.49 6.65
N ARG A 30 -3.96 -23.08 7.92
CA ARG A 30 -3.03 -23.51 9.00
C ARG A 30 -3.02 -25.02 9.17
N ARG A 31 -4.19 -25.66 9.24
CA ARG A 31 -4.30 -27.13 9.42
C ARG A 31 -3.72 -27.91 8.24
N ARG A 32 -3.80 -27.35 7.04
CA ARG A 32 -3.29 -27.96 5.81
C ARG A 32 -1.82 -27.61 5.51
N GLY A 33 -1.20 -26.75 6.31
CA GLY A 33 0.18 -26.28 6.07
C GLY A 33 0.34 -25.52 4.75
N TRP A 34 -0.73 -24.89 4.25
CA TRP A 34 -0.68 -24.10 3.03
C TRP A 34 0.02 -22.79 3.30
N GLU A 35 0.94 -22.39 2.42
CA GLU A 35 1.74 -21.17 2.50
C GLU A 35 1.89 -20.55 1.12
N GLY A 36 2.23 -19.26 1.06
CA GLY A 36 2.53 -18.57 -0.19
C GLY A 36 2.49 -17.05 -0.05
N THR A 37 2.76 -16.36 -1.15
CA THR A 37 2.79 -14.90 -1.20
C THR A 37 1.65 -14.39 -2.08
N VAL A 38 0.86 -13.48 -1.54
CA VAL A 38 -0.21 -12.78 -2.29
C VAL A 38 0.30 -11.39 -2.66
N CYS A 39 0.27 -11.04 -3.95
CA CYS A 39 0.54 -9.69 -4.41
C CYS A 39 -0.77 -8.97 -4.73
N LEU A 40 -0.99 -7.85 -4.06
CA LEU A 40 -2.22 -7.03 -4.18
C LEU A 40 -1.88 -5.64 -4.72
N GLN A 41 -2.77 -5.10 -5.54
CA GLN A 41 -2.80 -3.70 -5.92
C GLN A 41 -4.01 -3.04 -5.27
N ALA A 42 -3.82 -1.87 -4.68
CA ALA A 42 -4.88 -1.13 -4.00
C ALA A 42 -4.99 0.29 -4.56
N LEU A 43 -6.22 0.73 -4.79
CA LEU A 43 -6.54 2.10 -5.20
C LEU A 43 -6.88 2.91 -3.96
N ILE A 44 -6.07 3.93 -3.66
CA ILE A 44 -6.25 4.78 -2.48
C ILE A 44 -6.93 6.08 -2.92
N ASN A 45 -8.02 6.45 -2.26
CA ASN A 45 -8.74 7.69 -2.54
C ASN A 45 -8.03 8.91 -1.92
N LYS A 46 -8.53 10.12 -2.21
CA LYS A 46 -7.96 11.37 -1.68
C LYS A 46 -8.07 11.50 -0.16
N GLU A 47 -8.99 10.77 0.47
CA GLU A 47 -9.16 10.71 1.93
C GLU A 47 -8.17 9.73 2.59
N GLY A 48 -7.41 8.97 1.79
CA GLY A 48 -6.48 7.97 2.31
C GLY A 48 -7.09 6.61 2.62
N LYS A 49 -8.33 6.33 2.19
CA LYS A 49 -8.94 5.01 2.30
C LYS A 49 -8.69 4.17 1.05
N VAL A 50 -8.57 2.86 1.23
CA VAL A 50 -8.55 1.92 0.10
C VAL A 50 -9.96 1.84 -0.49
N ALA A 51 -10.13 2.39 -1.69
CA ALA A 51 -11.39 2.37 -2.43
C ALA A 51 -11.60 1.03 -3.15
N ASP A 52 -10.54 0.44 -3.68
CA ASP A 52 -10.59 -0.87 -4.32
C ASP A 52 -9.28 -1.63 -4.15
N ALA A 53 -9.33 -2.96 -4.23
CA ALA A 53 -8.15 -3.83 -4.13
C ALA A 53 -8.30 -5.08 -5.01
N PHE A 54 -7.27 -5.36 -5.78
CA PHE A 54 -7.22 -6.46 -6.75
C PHE A 54 -6.00 -7.34 -6.52
N ILE A 55 -6.15 -8.64 -6.79
CA ILE A 55 -5.04 -9.60 -6.74
C ILE A 55 -4.27 -9.52 -8.05
N SER A 56 -3.01 -9.11 -7.94
CA SER A 56 -2.06 -9.08 -9.05
C SER A 56 -1.39 -10.44 -9.23
N ALA A 57 -1.07 -11.12 -8.12
CA ALA A 57 -0.62 -12.51 -8.13
C ALA A 57 -1.18 -13.26 -6.91
N SER A 58 -1.79 -14.42 -7.16
CA SER A 58 -2.34 -15.30 -6.12
C SER A 58 -1.22 -16.10 -5.44
N SER A 59 -1.42 -16.47 -4.17
CA SER A 59 -0.54 -17.41 -3.49
C SER A 59 -0.74 -18.87 -3.93
N GLY A 60 -1.67 -19.13 -4.86
CA GLY A 60 -2.11 -20.48 -5.24
C GLY A 60 -3.19 -21.06 -4.32
N PHE A 61 -3.64 -20.31 -3.31
CA PHE A 61 -4.67 -20.75 -2.36
C PHE A 61 -5.68 -19.63 -2.12
N GLU A 62 -6.90 -19.82 -2.61
CA GLU A 62 -7.97 -18.81 -2.54
C GLU A 62 -8.24 -18.33 -1.10
N LEU A 63 -8.15 -19.20 -0.10
CA LEU A 63 -8.34 -18.82 1.30
C LEU A 63 -7.28 -17.83 1.80
N LEU A 64 -6.03 -17.96 1.36
CA LEU A 64 -4.96 -17.02 1.72
C LEU A 64 -5.15 -15.70 0.96
N ASP A 65 -5.54 -15.77 -0.31
CA ASP A 65 -5.81 -14.60 -1.13
C ASP A 65 -6.94 -13.74 -0.54
N GLN A 66 -8.06 -14.38 -0.16
CA GLN A 66 -9.21 -13.68 0.44
C GLN A 66 -8.83 -13.04 1.77
N ALA A 67 -8.11 -13.76 2.65
CA ALA A 67 -7.67 -13.22 3.92
C ALA A 67 -6.74 -11.99 3.74
N ALA A 68 -5.88 -12.01 2.73
CA ALA A 68 -5.03 -10.88 2.39
C ALA A 68 -5.85 -9.68 1.87
N LEU A 69 -6.82 -9.95 0.99
CA LEU A 69 -7.68 -8.94 0.38
C LEU A 69 -8.58 -8.24 1.42
N GLU A 70 -9.17 -9.00 2.34
CA GLU A 70 -9.95 -8.47 3.46
C GLU A 70 -9.14 -7.54 4.35
N ALA A 71 -7.88 -7.88 4.64
CA ALA A 71 -7.02 -7.07 5.47
C ALA A 71 -6.63 -5.75 4.80
N VAL A 72 -6.25 -5.79 3.52
CA VAL A 72 -5.83 -4.61 2.75
C VAL A 72 -6.97 -3.61 2.60
N LYS A 73 -8.22 -4.08 2.45
CA LYS A 73 -9.41 -3.20 2.40
C LYS A 73 -9.58 -2.32 3.65
N GLN A 74 -9.00 -2.71 4.79
CA GLN A 74 -9.08 -1.96 6.04
C GLN A 74 -7.89 -1.01 6.26
N TRP A 75 -6.91 -1.01 5.36
CA TRP A 75 -5.76 -0.14 5.49
C TRP A 75 -6.15 1.33 5.28
N GLN A 76 -5.44 2.20 5.99
CA GLN A 76 -5.57 3.64 5.85
C GLN A 76 -4.21 4.24 5.58
N TYR A 77 -4.27 5.31 4.81
CA TYR A 77 -3.14 6.06 4.34
C TYR A 77 -3.37 7.54 4.64
N GLN A 78 -2.31 8.30 4.67
CA GLN A 78 -2.35 9.74 4.84
C GLN A 78 -1.54 10.38 3.72
N TRP A 79 -2.18 11.27 2.97
CA TRP A 79 -1.47 12.07 1.98
C TRP A 79 -0.58 13.09 2.70
N PRO A 80 0.66 13.30 2.24
CA PRO A 80 1.45 14.42 2.71
C PRO A 80 0.70 15.73 2.42
N PRO A 81 0.87 16.76 3.27
CA PRO A 81 0.32 18.07 2.99
C PRO A 81 0.78 18.52 1.60
N GLN A 82 -0.16 18.84 0.72
CA GLN A 82 0.20 19.44 -0.56
C GLN A 82 0.84 20.79 -0.25
N GLN A 83 2.15 20.91 -0.45
CA GLN A 83 2.80 22.21 -0.37
C GLN A 83 2.14 23.09 -1.42
N PRO A 84 1.56 24.25 -1.05
CA PRO A 84 1.11 25.19 -2.05
C PRO A 84 2.34 25.52 -2.88
N GLU A 85 2.26 25.22 -4.18
CA GLU A 85 3.28 25.55 -5.17
C GLU A 85 3.70 26.99 -4.90
N ALA A 86 4.94 27.15 -4.45
CA ALA A 86 5.43 28.44 -3.98
C ALA A 86 5.11 29.46 -5.06
N LEU A 87 4.29 30.45 -4.71
CA LEU A 87 3.90 31.58 -5.55
C LEU A 87 5.14 31.99 -6.34
N ASN A 88 5.09 31.73 -7.64
CA ASN A 88 6.09 32.15 -8.60
C ASN A 88 5.93 33.67 -8.76
N GLU A 89 6.25 34.43 -7.72
CA GLU A 89 6.28 35.88 -7.75
C GLU A 89 7.59 36.29 -8.43
N LYS A 90 7.48 36.48 -9.74
CA LYS A 90 8.34 37.41 -10.46
C LYS A 90 7.79 38.82 -10.30
#